data_AF-A0AAE1IS29-F1
#
_entry.id   AF-A0AAE1IS29-F1
#
_cell.length_a   1.000
_cell.length_b   1.000
_cell.length_c   1.000
_cell.angle_alpha   90.00
_cell.angle_beta   90.00
_cell.angle_gamma   90.00
#
_symmetry.space_group_name_H-M   'P 1'
#
loop_
_entity.id
_entity.type
_entity.pdbx_description
1 polymer ?
#
loop_
_entity_poly.entity_id
_entity_poly.type
_entity_poly.pdbx_seq_one_letter_code
_entity_poly.pdbx_strand_id
1 'polypeptide(L)'
;MVDVIVSFDIANEVFTVILGPELDYNADTKLTFYENKLAILRTTREHDDVEISYLIDLWVLDEGTCASGQTWSWTKRYTSSPLSGLLDSMTIWRNEIVCRPDSEKHDDEERRHDDPERSDVLYMMNPTTGEEKVSDIPHRADAVRGIYNYVESLVSVGNNYIEES
;
A
#
# COMPACT_ATOMS: atom_id res chain seq x y z
N MET A 1 10.58 10.26 13.84
CA MET A 1 11.70 9.29 13.77
C MET A 1 11.88 8.97 12.30
N VAL A 2 13.10 8.68 11.82
CA VAL A 2 13.31 8.34 10.41
C VAL A 2 13.28 6.82 10.29
N ASP A 3 12.32 6.28 9.53
CA ASP A 3 12.31 4.86 9.20
C ASP A 3 13.51 4.52 8.32
N VAL A 4 14.07 3.33 8.48
CA VAL A 4 15.23 2.88 7.71
C VAL A 4 14.80 1.74 6.81
N ILE A 5 14.97 1.93 5.50
CA ILE A 5 14.71 0.91 4.49
C ILE A 5 16.05 0.33 4.03
N VAL A 6 16.15 -0.99 4.04
CA VAL A 6 17.33 -1.70 3.56
C VAL A 6 17.01 -2.30 2.20
N SER A 7 17.72 -1.86 1.17
CA SER A 7 17.70 -2.44 -0.16
C SER A 7 18.85 -3.43 -0.31
N PHE A 8 18.59 -4.58 -0.94
CA PHE A 8 19.60 -5.58 -1.24
C PHE A 8 19.63 -5.82 -2.75
N ASP A 9 20.75 -5.49 -3.37
CA ASP A 9 21.04 -5.84 -4.76
C ASP A 9 21.49 -7.30 -4.81
N ILE A 10 20.63 -8.18 -5.32
CA ILE A 10 20.90 -9.62 -5.44
C ILE A 10 22.01 -9.90 -6.46
N ALA A 11 22.17 -9.08 -7.49
CA ALA A 11 23.15 -9.32 -8.55
C ALA A 11 24.58 -8.98 -8.08
N ASN A 12 24.72 -7.91 -7.30
CA ASN A 12 26.01 -7.47 -6.77
C ASN A 12 26.25 -7.88 -5.31
N GLU A 13 25.26 -8.48 -4.65
CA GLU A 13 25.26 -8.84 -3.23
C GLU A 13 25.57 -7.65 -2.29
N VAL A 14 25.07 -6.46 -2.63
CA VAL A 14 25.33 -5.22 -1.88
C VAL A 14 24.07 -4.73 -1.17
N PHE A 15 24.23 -4.35 0.09
CA PHE A 15 23.19 -3.65 0.87
C PHE A 15 23.33 -2.14 0.72
N THR A 16 22.20 -1.47 0.46
CA THR A 16 22.11 -0.02 0.46
C THR A 16 21.05 0.42 1.47
N VAL A 17 21.36 1.47 2.22
CA VAL A 17 20.43 2.04 3.20
C VAL A 17 19.74 3.25 2.59
N ILE A 18 18.41 3.24 2.61
CA ILE A 18 17.54 4.33 2.19
C ILE A 18 16.86 4.89 3.44
N LEU A 19 17.01 6.19 3.66
CA LEU A 19 16.27 6.86 4.73
C LEU A 19 14.83 7.06 4.27
N GLY A 20 13.86 6.64 5.08
CA GLY A 20 12.44 6.89 4.90
C GLY A 20 12.09 8.37 5.08
N PRO A 21 10.85 8.77 4.76
CA PRO A 21 10.36 10.09 5.11
C PRO A 21 10.28 10.24 6.64
N GLU A 22 10.38 11.47 7.14
CA GLU A 22 10.11 11.76 8.55
C GLU A 22 8.60 11.60 8.80
N LEU A 23 8.23 10.51 9.47
CA LEU A 23 6.85 10.20 9.81
C LEU A 23 6.65 10.20 11.34
N ASP A 24 5.42 10.51 11.76
CA ASP A 24 5.01 10.46 13.17
C ASP A 24 4.81 9.01 13.65
N TYR A 25 5.03 8.80 14.95
CA TYR A 25 5.08 7.50 15.62
C TYR A 25 3.78 6.67 15.59
N ASN A 26 2.63 7.28 15.26
CA ASN A 26 1.31 6.64 15.35
C ASN A 26 0.71 6.26 13.98
N ALA A 27 1.56 6.01 12.98
CA ALA A 27 1.11 5.66 11.64
C ALA A 27 1.55 4.25 11.26
N ASP A 28 0.62 3.48 10.71
CA ASP A 28 0.92 2.19 10.09
C ASP A 28 1.51 2.45 8.71
N THR A 29 2.71 1.94 8.46
CA THR A 29 3.44 2.14 7.20
C THR A 29 3.61 0.82 6.47
N LYS A 30 3.40 0.84 5.15
CA LYS A 30 3.58 -0.32 4.27
C LYS A 30 4.39 0.07 3.05
N LEU A 31 5.41 -0.72 2.76
CA LEU A 31 6.22 -0.57 1.57
C LEU A 31 5.51 -1.19 0.37
N THR A 32 5.49 -0.48 -0.76
CA THR A 32 4.83 -0.92 -1.99
C THR A 32 5.52 -0.30 -3.21
N PHE A 33 4.96 -0.54 -4.40
CA PHE A 33 5.39 0.10 -5.64
C PHE A 33 4.25 0.91 -6.26
N TYR A 34 4.58 2.10 -6.76
CA TYR A 34 3.67 2.97 -7.51
C TYR A 34 4.41 3.49 -8.74
N GLU A 35 3.84 3.31 -9.93
CA GLU A 35 4.48 3.70 -11.21
C GLU A 35 5.93 3.19 -11.34
N ASN A 36 6.17 1.93 -10.95
CA ASN A 36 7.49 1.27 -10.92
C ASN A 36 8.54 1.94 -10.00
N LYS A 37 8.11 2.84 -9.10
CA LYS A 37 8.96 3.44 -8.08
C LYS A 37 8.63 2.88 -6.71
N LEU A 38 9.64 2.86 -5.84
CA LEU A 38 9.44 2.49 -4.44
C LEU A 38 8.51 3.52 -3.79
N ALA A 39 7.51 3.02 -3.06
CA ALA A 39 6.50 3.85 -2.43
C ALA A 39 6.19 3.38 -1.01
N ILE A 40 5.68 4.29 -0.19
CA ILE A 40 5.17 4.01 1.15
C ILE A 40 3.72 4.45 1.20
N LEU A 41 2.85 3.52 1.57
CA LEU A 41 1.51 3.83 2.04
C LEU A 41 1.59 4.05 3.55
N ARG A 42 1.04 5.16 4.00
CA ARG A 42 0.98 5.51 5.42
C ARG A 42 -0.48 5.72 5.79
N THR A 43 -0.96 4.95 6.75
CA THR A 43 -2.26 5.14 7.38
C THR A 43 -2.05 5.88 8.70
N THR A 44 -2.59 7.09 8.81
CA THR A 44 -2.54 7.89 10.04
C THR A 44 -3.93 7.96 10.65
N ARG A 45 -4.00 7.70 11.96
CA ARG A 45 -5.23 7.87 12.73
C ARG A 45 -5.35 9.32 13.17
N GLU A 46 -6.41 9.98 12.74
CA GLU A 46 -6.79 11.29 13.26
C GLU A 46 -7.86 11.15 14.33
N HIS A 47 -7.67 11.91 15.42
CA HIS A 47 -8.59 11.98 16.53
C HIS A 47 -9.21 13.36 16.53
N ASP A 48 -10.44 13.46 16.03
CA ASP A 48 -11.30 14.59 16.34
C ASP A 48 -12.09 14.28 17.61
N ASP A 49 -12.51 15.32 18.35
CA ASP A 49 -13.22 15.21 19.63
C ASP A 49 -14.53 14.38 19.57
N VAL A 50 -15.00 14.07 18.35
CA VAL A 50 -16.31 13.44 18.08
C VAL A 50 -16.18 12.10 17.34
N GLU A 51 -15.16 11.91 16.49
CA GLU A 51 -15.05 10.72 15.64
C GLU A 51 -13.58 10.36 15.35
N ILE A 52 -13.32 9.08 15.11
CA ILE A 52 -12.00 8.60 14.68
C ILE A 52 -12.03 8.50 13.16
N SER A 53 -11.15 9.25 12.50
CA SER A 53 -10.95 9.21 11.06
C SER A 53 -9.56 8.69 10.72
N TYR A 54 -9.40 8.21 9.49
CA TYR A 54 -8.14 7.73 8.97
C TYR A 54 -7.77 8.48 7.70
N LEU A 55 -6.49 8.86 7.60
CA LEU A 55 -5.90 9.43 6.40
C LEU A 55 -4.89 8.47 5.82
N ILE A 56 -4.89 8.37 4.50
CA ILE A 56 -3.94 7.56 3.74
C ILE A 56 -3.07 8.50 2.92
N ASP A 57 -1.79 8.54 3.25
CA ASP A 57 -0.76 9.23 2.48
C ASP A 57 -0.02 8.24 1.57
N LEU A 58 0.27 8.68 0.34
CA LEU A 58 1.19 7.99 -0.57
C LEU A 58 2.47 8.81 -0.73
N TRP A 59 3.59 8.22 -0.33
CA TRP A 59 4.93 8.78 -0.53
C TRP A 59 5.66 7.96 -1.58
N VAL A 60 6.32 8.63 -2.51
CA VAL A 60 7.07 7.97 -3.60
C VAL A 60 8.52 8.41 -3.54
N LEU A 61 9.44 7.45 -3.67
CA LEU A 61 10.86 7.71 -3.77
C LEU A 61 11.17 8.18 -5.18
N ASP A 62 11.50 9.46 -5.31
CA ASP A 62 11.98 10.04 -6.55
C ASP A 62 13.52 10.02 -6.57
N GLU A 63 14.08 9.66 -7.72
CA GLU A 63 15.51 9.87 -7.99
C GLU A 63 15.75 11.35 -8.21
N GLY A 64 16.62 11.94 -7.39
CA GLY A 64 16.98 13.35 -7.44
C GLY A 64 18.48 13.55 -7.42
N THR A 65 18.94 14.69 -7.93
CA THR A 65 20.33 15.13 -7.82
C THR A 65 20.42 16.13 -6.67
N CYS A 66 20.82 15.68 -5.47
CA CYS A 66 21.08 16.58 -4.35
C CYS A 66 22.57 16.94 -4.27
N ALA A 67 22.89 18.18 -3.90
CA ALA A 67 24.26 18.67 -3.77
C ALA A 67 25.09 17.93 -2.69
N SER A 68 24.43 17.16 -1.82
CA SER A 68 25.03 16.34 -0.76
C SER A 68 25.40 14.92 -1.18
N GLY A 69 25.15 14.53 -2.44
CA GLY A 69 25.45 13.18 -2.93
C GLY A 69 24.44 12.10 -2.54
N GLN A 70 23.35 12.44 -1.83
CA GLN A 70 22.19 11.56 -1.70
C GLN A 70 21.29 11.70 -2.92
N THR A 71 21.08 10.59 -3.63
CA THR A 71 20.40 10.54 -4.93
C THR A 71 18.89 10.33 -4.83
N TRP A 72 18.33 10.26 -3.62
CA TRP A 72 16.95 9.84 -3.40
C TRP A 72 16.23 10.78 -2.43
N SER A 73 14.99 11.15 -2.78
CA SER A 73 14.12 11.97 -1.93
C SER A 73 12.68 11.45 -1.96
N TRP A 74 12.04 11.41 -0.81
CA TRP A 74 10.62 11.06 -0.70
C TRP A 74 9.73 12.26 -1.00
N THR A 75 8.80 12.10 -1.93
CA THR A 75 7.79 13.10 -2.28
C THR A 75 6.41 12.57 -1.89
N LYS A 76 5.64 13.34 -1.11
CA LYS A 76 4.22 13.03 -0.88
C LYS A 76 3.43 13.34 -2.15
N ARG A 77 2.79 12.32 -2.73
CA ARG A 77 2.04 12.42 -4.00
C ARG A 77 0.54 12.53 -3.80
N TYR A 78 0.02 11.95 -2.72
CA TYR A 78 -1.41 11.89 -2.47
C TYR A 78 -1.69 11.84 -0.96
N THR A 79 -2.83 12.41 -0.58
CA THR A 79 -3.47 12.28 0.73
C THR A 79 -4.96 12.05 0.47
N SER A 80 -5.53 11.01 1.07
CA SER A 80 -6.97 10.73 0.96
C SER A 80 -7.82 11.78 1.66
N SER A 81 -9.11 11.79 1.36
CA SER A 81 -10.10 12.42 2.24
C SER A 81 -10.09 11.70 3.61
N PRO A 82 -10.56 12.34 4.70
CA PRO A 82 -10.79 11.64 5.96
C PRO A 82 -11.80 10.50 5.76
N LEU A 83 -11.36 9.28 6.07
CA LEU A 83 -12.20 8.09 5.94
C LEU A 83 -12.75 7.71 7.32
N SER A 84 -14.08 7.60 7.41
CA SER A 84 -14.76 7.14 8.62
C SER A 84 -14.59 5.62 8.78
N GLY A 85 -14.25 5.21 9.99
CA GLY A 85 -13.99 3.80 10.33
C GLY A 85 -12.53 3.40 10.10
N LEU A 86 -12.06 2.41 10.86
CA LEU A 86 -10.71 1.87 10.72
C LEU A 86 -10.56 1.28 9.30
N LEU A 87 -9.60 1.78 8.52
CA LEU A 87 -9.23 1.20 7.23
C LEU A 87 -7.79 0.70 7.28
N ASP A 88 -7.59 -0.56 6.94
CA ASP A 88 -6.27 -1.12 6.69
C ASP A 88 -5.92 -0.92 5.20
N SER A 89 -4.88 -0.12 4.93
CA SER A 89 -4.38 0.08 3.58
C SER A 89 -3.69 -1.21 3.13
N MET A 90 -4.22 -1.89 2.12
CA MET A 90 -3.73 -3.23 1.78
C MET A 90 -2.55 -3.18 0.82
N THR A 91 -2.76 -2.57 -0.36
CA THR A 91 -1.78 -2.55 -1.45
C THR A 91 -2.12 -1.45 -2.46
N ILE A 92 -1.30 -1.36 -3.51
CA ILE A 92 -1.64 -0.66 -4.75
C ILE A 92 -1.96 -1.72 -5.80
N TRP A 93 -3.15 -1.64 -6.40
CA TRP A 93 -3.54 -2.48 -7.52
C TRP A 93 -3.76 -1.60 -8.75
N ARG A 94 -2.99 -1.86 -9.82
CA ARG A 94 -2.90 -0.96 -10.98
C ARG A 94 -2.49 0.44 -10.51
N ASN A 95 -3.40 1.41 -10.59
CA ASN A 95 -3.20 2.79 -10.15
C ASN A 95 -4.18 3.15 -9.02
N GLU A 96 -4.65 2.17 -8.24
CA GLU A 96 -5.61 2.40 -7.17
C GLU A 96 -5.07 1.85 -5.84
N ILE A 97 -5.15 2.66 -4.79
CA ILE A 97 -4.88 2.23 -3.42
C ILE A 97 -6.10 1.44 -2.95
N VAL A 98 -5.89 0.19 -2.56
CA VAL A 98 -6.94 -0.71 -2.11
C VAL A 98 -6.92 -0.81 -0.59
N CYS A 99 -8.06 -0.56 0.04
CA CYS A 99 -8.23 -0.57 1.50
C CYS A 99 -9.40 -1.44 1.91
N ARG A 100 -9.31 -2.01 3.10
CA ARG A 100 -10.38 -2.80 3.71
C ARG A 100 -10.76 -2.19 5.06
N PRO A 101 -12.06 -2.16 5.44
CA PRO A 101 -12.45 -1.88 6.80
C PRO A 101 -11.81 -2.88 7.76
N ASP A 102 -11.14 -2.38 8.77
CA ASP A 102 -10.61 -3.18 9.87
C ASP A 102 -11.79 -3.76 10.65
N SER A 103 -11.84 -5.08 10.71
CA SER A 103 -12.90 -5.81 11.38
C SER A 103 -12.70 -5.91 12.89
N GLU A 104 -11.58 -5.43 13.44
CA GLU A 104 -11.16 -5.69 14.83
C GLU A 104 -12.03 -5.05 15.93
N LYS A 105 -13.11 -4.31 15.62
CA LYS A 105 -13.99 -3.70 16.64
C LYS A 105 -15.45 -4.09 16.62
N HIS A 106 -15.77 -5.22 16.01
CA HIS A 106 -17.07 -5.83 16.21
C HIS A 106 -16.96 -7.11 17.03
N ASP A 107 -16.56 -6.93 18.30
CA ASP A 107 -16.83 -7.84 19.43
C ASP A 107 -18.35 -7.92 19.74
N ASP A 108 -19.19 -7.95 18.71
CA ASP A 108 -20.52 -8.51 18.90
C ASP A 108 -20.37 -9.99 18.60
N GLU A 109 -20.18 -10.76 19.67
CA GLU A 109 -20.29 -12.23 19.74
C GLU A 109 -21.62 -12.78 19.18
N GLU A 110 -22.47 -11.94 18.57
CA GLU A 110 -23.70 -12.29 17.87
C GLU A 110 -23.64 -12.20 16.34
N ARG A 111 -22.53 -11.76 15.71
CA ARG A 111 -22.42 -11.76 14.24
C ARG A 111 -22.06 -13.15 13.73
N ARG A 112 -23.10 -13.99 13.67
CA ARG A 112 -23.13 -15.34 13.09
C ARG A 112 -22.16 -15.47 11.91
N HIS A 113 -21.23 -16.42 12.04
CA HIS A 113 -20.31 -16.84 10.98
C HIS A 113 -21.01 -17.48 9.76
N ASP A 114 -22.34 -17.56 9.76
CA ASP A 114 -23.15 -18.29 8.77
C ASP A 114 -24.10 -17.37 7.97
N ASP A 115 -23.75 -16.10 7.74
CA ASP A 115 -24.47 -15.27 6.76
C ASP A 115 -23.80 -15.35 5.38
N PRO A 116 -24.34 -16.15 4.44
CA PRO A 116 -23.80 -16.29 3.09
C PRO A 116 -23.99 -15.03 2.22
N GLU A 117 -24.74 -14.02 2.69
CA GLU A 117 -24.94 -12.75 1.98
C GLU A 117 -24.01 -11.63 2.46
N ARG A 118 -23.16 -11.87 3.47
CA ARG A 118 -22.15 -10.89 3.87
C ARG A 118 -21.28 -10.58 2.65
N SER A 119 -21.11 -9.31 2.32
CA SER A 119 -20.10 -8.86 1.36
C SER A 119 -18.94 -8.24 2.13
N ASP A 120 -17.72 -8.48 1.67
CA ASP A 120 -16.57 -7.68 2.09
C ASP A 120 -16.55 -6.42 1.23
N VAL A 121 -16.45 -5.25 1.87
CA VAL A 121 -16.37 -3.97 1.16
C VAL A 121 -14.91 -3.60 0.97
N LEU A 122 -14.53 -3.25 -0.27
CA LEU A 122 -13.24 -2.61 -0.55
C LEU A 122 -13.43 -1.15 -0.91
N TYR A 123 -12.52 -0.34 -0.38
CA TYR A 123 -12.35 1.06 -0.75
C TYR A 123 -11.16 1.16 -1.70
N MET A 124 -11.39 1.79 -2.84
CA MET A 124 -10.40 1.99 -3.89
C MET A 124 -10.25 3.49 -4.13
N MET A 125 -9.02 3.99 -4.04
CA MET A 125 -8.72 5.40 -4.25
C MET A 125 -7.71 5.55 -5.37
N ASN A 126 -8.01 6.40 -6.35
CA ASN A 126 -7.08 6.69 -7.42
C ASN A 126 -6.26 7.95 -7.05
N PRO A 127 -4.96 7.83 -6.72
CA PRO A 127 -4.13 8.97 -6.36
C PRO A 127 -3.89 9.94 -7.53
N THR A 128 -4.08 9.52 -8.78
CA THR A 128 -3.92 10.38 -9.96
C THR A 128 -5.15 11.28 -10.18
N THR A 129 -6.36 10.71 -10.05
CA THR A 129 -7.63 11.43 -10.32
C THR A 129 -8.29 11.98 -9.06
N GLY A 130 -7.92 11.46 -7.88
CA GLY A 130 -8.61 11.73 -6.61
C GLY A 130 -9.97 11.02 -6.50
N GLU A 131 -10.32 10.14 -7.44
CA GLU A 131 -11.59 9.42 -7.42
C GLU A 131 -11.58 8.32 -6.34
N GLU A 132 -12.69 8.23 -5.62
CA GLU A 132 -12.92 7.22 -4.59
C GLU A 132 -14.06 6.30 -5.03
N LYS A 133 -13.87 4.99 -4.90
CA LYS A 133 -14.83 3.97 -5.29
C LYS A 133 -14.97 2.92 -4.19
N VAL A 134 -16.21 2.52 -3.94
CA VAL A 134 -16.54 1.42 -3.05
C VAL A 134 -16.97 0.22 -3.90
N SER A 135 -16.43 -0.95 -3.61
CA SER A 135 -16.77 -2.20 -4.33
C SER A 135 -17.14 -3.29 -3.34
N ASP A 136 -18.32 -3.89 -3.54
CA ASP A 136 -18.74 -5.09 -2.82
C ASP A 136 -18.07 -6.33 -3.43
N ILE A 137 -17.45 -7.14 -2.57
CA ILE A 137 -16.85 -8.41 -2.93
C ILE A 137 -17.61 -9.52 -2.21
N PRO A 138 -17.97 -10.62 -2.90
CA PRO A 138 -18.59 -11.77 -2.24
C PRO A 138 -17.70 -12.24 -1.09
N HIS A 139 -18.25 -12.40 0.11
CA HIS A 139 -17.51 -12.91 1.26
C HIS A 139 -17.19 -14.38 1.02
N ARG A 140 -16.02 -14.63 0.42
CA ARG A 140 -15.40 -15.94 0.38
C ARG A 140 -14.17 -15.90 1.27
N ALA A 141 -14.45 -16.18 2.55
CA ALA A 141 -13.61 -16.85 3.54
C ALA A 141 -12.11 -16.56 3.47
N ASP A 142 -11.61 -15.77 4.42
CA ASP A 142 -10.24 -15.79 4.99
C ASP A 142 -9.02 -15.67 4.06
N ALA A 143 -9.19 -15.76 2.74
CA ALA A 143 -8.13 -15.87 1.74
C ALA A 143 -7.63 -14.50 1.25
N VAL A 144 -8.38 -13.44 1.55
CA VAL A 144 -8.15 -12.11 1.00
C VAL A 144 -6.97 -11.39 1.66
N ARG A 145 -6.50 -11.84 2.84
CA ARG A 145 -5.32 -11.27 3.51
C ARG A 145 -4.01 -11.48 2.76
N GLY A 146 -3.93 -12.42 1.81
CA GLY A 146 -2.68 -12.80 1.14
C GLY A 146 -2.62 -12.59 -0.39
N ILE A 147 -3.76 -12.31 -1.05
CA ILE A 147 -3.84 -12.35 -2.52
C ILE A 147 -3.27 -11.08 -3.18
N TYR A 148 -3.14 -9.98 -2.44
CA TYR A 148 -2.81 -8.67 -3.00
C TYR A 148 -1.31 -8.36 -3.09
N ASN A 149 -0.45 -9.32 -2.72
CA ASN A 149 0.98 -9.28 -3.03
C ASN A 149 1.25 -9.78 -4.47
N TYR A 150 0.34 -9.51 -5.40
CA TYR A 150 0.53 -9.88 -6.81
C TYR A 150 1.56 -8.94 -7.43
N VAL A 151 2.80 -9.37 -7.43
CA VAL A 151 3.88 -8.78 -8.23
C VAL A 151 3.67 -9.29 -9.65
N GLU A 152 3.29 -8.41 -10.60
CA GLU A 152 3.37 -8.75 -12.02
C GLU A 152 4.80 -9.17 -12.32
N SER A 153 4.98 -10.43 -12.71
CA SER A 153 6.29 -10.97 -13.07
C SER A 153 6.84 -10.20 -14.28
N LEU A 154 7.86 -9.37 -14.06
CA LEU A 154 8.58 -8.61 -15.10
C LEU A 154 9.50 -9.49 -15.96
N VAL A 155 9.17 -10.77 -16.17
CA VAL A 155 9.94 -11.62 -17.08
C VAL A 155 9.26 -11.62 -18.44
N SER A 156 9.73 -10.74 -19.33
CA SER A 156 9.62 -11.04 -20.75
C SER A 156 10.44 -12.29 -21.02
N VAL A 157 9.79 -13.40 -21.38
CA VAL A 157 10.46 -14.58 -21.93
C VAL A 157 10.89 -14.23 -23.36
N GLY A 158 11.95 -13.44 -23.45
CA GLY A 158 12.64 -13.10 -24.69
C GLY A 158 13.92 -13.91 -24.82
N ASN A 159 14.04 -14.62 -25.94
CA ASN A 159 15.20 -15.35 -26.49
C ASN A 159 15.28 -16.86 -26.18
N ASN A 160 14.67 -17.66 -27.06
CA ASN A 160 15.32 -18.85 -27.56
C ASN A 160 15.73 -18.60 -29.02
N TYR A 161 16.91 -18.03 -29.22
CA TYR A 161 17.65 -18.27 -30.46
C TYR A 161 18.24 -19.66 -30.35
N ILE A 162 17.81 -20.58 -31.20
CA ILE A 162 18.59 -21.77 -31.56
C ILE A 162 18.66 -21.79 -33.09
N GLU A 163 19.76 -21.25 -33.62
CA GLU A 163 20.23 -21.59 -34.96
C GLU A 163 20.92 -22.96 -34.95
N GLU A 164 20.63 -23.70 -36.02
CA GLU A 164 21.39 -24.76 -36.70
C GLU A 164 21.80 -26.06 -35.97
N SER A 165 21.25 -27.17 -36.47
CA SER A 165 22.04 -28.20 -37.18
C SER A 165 21.19 -28.86 -38.26
#